data_AF-A0AAD8LQM9-F1
#
_entry.id   AF-A0AAD8LQM9-F1
#
_cell.length_a   1.000
_cell.length_b   1.000
_cell.length_c   1.000
_cell.angle_alpha   90.00
_cell.angle_beta   90.00
_cell.angle_gamma   90.00
#
_symmetry.space_group_name_H-M   'P 1'
#
loop_
_entity.id
_entity.type
_entity.pdbx_description
1 polymer ?
#
loop_
_entity_poly.entity_id
_entity_poly.type
_entity_poly.pdbx_seq_one_letter_code
_entity_poly.pdbx_strand_id
1 'polypeptide(L)'
;MHYSRLIDIEAKLAHCQTLLDQLMACIENSDNLEELTGLDYSKIFATISFTLCSLHYVNLKLTGKDPAADKITQELLRVKGHMHEINEILASRKHLKHNVSCDVASRRQLDRAAAGRIIRSLI
;
A
#
# COMPACT_ATOMS: atom_id res chain seq x y z
N MET A 1 -5.42 19.62 31.48
CA MET A 1 -4.61 18.61 30.76
C MET A 1 -5.25 18.06 29.49
N HIS A 2 -6.58 18.02 29.34
CA HIS A 2 -7.23 17.52 28.10
C HIS A 2 -7.10 18.45 26.89
N TYR A 3 -7.05 19.76 27.10
CA TYR A 3 -6.98 20.77 26.03
C TYR A 3 -5.69 20.69 25.19
N SER A 4 -4.54 20.45 25.83
CA SER A 4 -3.25 20.29 25.13
C SER A 4 -3.25 19.07 24.20
N ARG A 5 -3.84 17.96 24.63
CA ARG A 5 -3.92 16.74 23.80
C ARG A 5 -4.83 16.91 22.59
N LEU A 6 -5.89 17.71 22.72
CA LEU A 6 -6.78 18.01 21.60
C LEU A 6 -6.05 18.83 20.54
N ILE A 7 -5.35 19.89 20.94
CA ILE A 7 -4.53 20.71 20.03
C ILE A 7 -3.46 19.87 19.33
N ASP A 8 -2.78 18.98 20.06
CA ASP A 8 -1.76 18.10 19.48
C ASP A 8 -2.35 17.13 18.43
N ILE A 9 -3.56 16.62 18.68
CA ILE A 9 -4.27 15.74 17.74
C ILE A 9 -4.74 16.55 16.52
N GLU A 10 -5.29 17.74 16.71
CA GLU A 10 -5.72 18.63 15.62
C GLU A 10 -4.55 18.99 14.71
N ALA A 11 -3.39 19.36 15.27
CA ALA A 11 -2.19 19.65 14.49
C ALA A 11 -1.70 18.43 13.69
N LYS A 12 -1.75 17.22 14.29
CA LYS A 12 -1.39 15.97 13.60
C LYS A 12 -2.38 15.65 12.48
N LEU A 13 -3.68 15.86 12.69
CA LEU A 13 -4.70 15.64 11.66
C LEU A 13 -4.54 16.62 10.48
N ALA A 14 -4.28 17.90 10.76
CA ALA A 14 -3.99 18.89 9.72
C ALA A 14 -2.74 18.54 8.91
N HIS A 15 -1.70 18.03 9.57
CA HIS A 15 -0.50 17.53 8.89
C HIS A 15 -0.79 16.30 8.02
N CYS A 16 -1.55 15.32 8.54
CA CYS A 16 -2.00 14.17 7.77
C CYS A 16 -2.81 14.57 6.54
N GLN A 17 -3.72 15.55 6.68
CA GLN A 17 -4.50 16.08 5.56
C GLN A 17 -3.59 16.67 4.48
N THR A 18 -2.61 17.49 4.88
CA THR A 18 -1.63 18.06 3.94
C THR A 18 -0.86 16.97 3.18
N LEU A 19 -0.43 15.91 3.87
CA LEU A 19 0.27 14.79 3.25
C LEU A 19 -0.63 14.01 2.27
N LEU A 20 -1.91 13.86 2.59
CA LEU A 20 -2.88 13.22 1.70
C LEU A 20 -3.14 14.07 0.44
N ASP A 21 -3.25 15.38 0.59
CA ASP A 21 -3.42 16.30 -0.54
C ASP A 21 -2.18 16.25 -1.47
N GLN A 22 -0.97 16.25 -0.89
CA GLN A 22 0.27 16.07 -1.65
C GLN A 22 0.34 14.71 -2.35
N LEU A 23 -0.09 13.65 -1.68
CA LEU A 23 -0.13 12.31 -2.26
C LEU A 23 -1.08 12.24 -3.45
N MET A 24 -2.28 12.81 -3.32
CA MET A 24 -3.26 12.89 -4.42
C MET A 24 -2.69 13.68 -5.59
N ALA A 25 -2.10 14.85 -5.34
CA ALA A 25 -1.47 15.66 -6.37
C ALA A 25 -0.33 14.91 -7.07
N CYS A 26 0.48 14.14 -6.34
CA CYS A 26 1.50 13.27 -6.93
C CYS A 26 0.87 12.19 -7.82
N ILE A 27 -0.20 11.52 -7.37
CA ILE A 27 -0.87 10.47 -8.17
C ILE A 27 -1.48 11.04 -9.46
N GLU A 28 -2.10 12.21 -9.38
CA GLU A 28 -2.79 12.84 -10.50
C GLU A 28 -1.84 13.43 -11.55
N ASN A 29 -0.65 13.91 -11.13
CA ASN A 29 0.23 14.69 -11.99
C ASN A 29 1.56 14.00 -12.35
N SER A 30 1.79 12.75 -11.93
CA SER A 30 3.13 12.17 -12.09
C SER A 30 3.30 11.39 -13.38
N ASP A 31 4.14 11.93 -14.26
CA ASP A 31 4.95 11.14 -15.20
C ASP A 31 5.86 10.14 -14.43
N ASN A 32 6.22 10.45 -13.18
CA ASN A 32 7.02 9.57 -12.30
C ASN A 32 6.31 8.25 -11.93
N LEU A 33 4.98 8.18 -12.02
CA LEU A 33 4.24 6.92 -11.83
C LEU A 33 4.49 5.94 -12.99
N GLU A 34 4.78 6.44 -14.19
CA GLU A 34 5.14 5.59 -15.33
C GLU A 34 6.53 4.98 -15.17
N GLU A 35 7.44 5.68 -14.47
CA GLU A 35 8.77 5.16 -14.14
C GLU A 35 8.76 4.12 -13.01
N LEU A 36 7.73 4.15 -12.15
CA LEU A 36 7.52 3.15 -11.11
C LEU A 36 7.08 1.82 -11.76
N THR A 37 8.02 0.88 -11.86
CA THR A 37 7.75 -0.43 -12.46
C THR A 37 7.84 -1.56 -11.44
N GLY A 38 6.99 -2.57 -11.66
CA GLY A 38 7.02 -3.83 -10.92
C GLY A 38 6.81 -3.64 -9.40
N LEU A 39 7.81 -4.05 -8.62
CA LEU A 39 7.66 -4.25 -7.18
C LEU A 39 7.57 -2.93 -6.39
N ASP A 40 8.19 -1.86 -6.86
CA ASP A 40 8.15 -0.57 -6.16
C ASP A 40 6.80 0.13 -6.36
N TYR A 41 6.23 0.03 -7.56
CA TYR A 41 4.83 0.39 -7.81
C TYR A 41 3.89 -0.38 -6.87
N SER A 42 4.01 -1.72 -6.82
CA SER A 42 3.15 -2.55 -5.96
C SER A 42 3.24 -2.18 -4.49
N LYS A 43 4.43 -1.87 -3.96
CA LYS A 43 4.61 -1.41 -2.58
C LYS A 43 3.89 -0.10 -2.31
N ILE A 44 4.08 0.88 -3.20
CA ILE A 44 3.52 2.22 -3.03
C ILE A 44 2.00 2.12 -3.02
N PHE A 45 1.39 1.44 -4.00
CA PHE A 45 -0.06 1.28 -4.04
C PHE A 45 -0.62 0.48 -2.87
N ALA A 46 0.03 -0.63 -2.48
CA ALA A 46 -0.41 -1.39 -1.31
C ALA A 46 -0.37 -0.53 -0.03
N THR A 47 0.64 0.33 0.11
CA THR A 47 0.76 1.25 1.25
C THR A 47 -0.32 2.33 1.22
N ILE A 48 -0.59 2.92 0.05
CA ILE A 48 -1.66 3.91 -0.13
C ILE A 48 -3.02 3.29 0.22
N SER A 49 -3.32 2.12 -0.34
CA SER A 49 -4.56 1.39 -0.06
C SER A 49 -4.70 1.05 1.42
N PHE A 50 -3.62 0.63 2.08
CA PHE A 50 -3.64 0.32 3.51
C PHE A 50 -3.95 1.56 4.36
N THR A 51 -3.34 2.69 4.03
CA THR A 51 -3.58 3.98 4.71
C THR A 51 -5.03 4.41 4.57
N LEU A 52 -5.57 4.43 3.34
CA LEU A 52 -6.95 4.85 3.08
C LEU A 52 -7.96 3.91 3.77
N CYS A 53 -7.72 2.60 3.71
CA CYS A 53 -8.60 1.64 4.37
C CYS A 53 -8.59 1.81 5.90
N SER A 54 -7.41 2.08 6.47
CA SER A 54 -7.25 2.30 7.91
C SER A 54 -7.97 3.58 8.37
N LEU A 55 -7.86 4.67 7.60
CA LEU A 55 -8.57 5.91 7.87
C LEU A 55 -10.09 5.70 7.82
N HIS A 56 -10.59 4.97 6.82
CA HIS A 56 -12.02 4.68 6.72
C HIS A 56 -12.53 3.85 7.90
N TYR A 57 -11.79 2.81 8.29
CA TYR A 57 -12.11 1.98 9.46
C TYR A 57 -12.20 2.82 10.74
N VAL A 58 -11.22 3.68 11.00
CA VAL A 58 -11.21 4.57 12.18
C VAL A 58 -12.39 5.52 12.15
N ASN A 59 -12.71 6.12 11.00
CA ASN A 59 -13.86 6.99 10.84
C ASN A 59 -15.18 6.27 11.16
N LEU A 60 -15.36 5.02 10.71
CA LEU A 60 -16.55 4.23 11.07
C LEU A 60 -16.64 4.04 12.59
N LYS A 61 -15.55 3.63 13.25
CA LYS A 61 -15.53 3.47 14.72
C LYS A 61 -15.86 4.78 15.46
N LEU A 62 -15.28 5.90 15.04
CA LEU A 62 -15.50 7.20 15.68
C LEU A 62 -16.92 7.74 15.46
N THR A 63 -17.55 7.40 14.33
CA THR A 63 -18.94 7.79 14.01
C THR A 63 -19.99 6.80 14.54
N GLY A 64 -19.58 5.84 15.38
CA GLY A 64 -20.47 4.86 16.01
C GLY A 64 -20.98 3.77 15.07
N LYS A 65 -20.41 3.64 13.87
CA LYS A 65 -20.73 2.59 12.90
C LYS A 65 -19.85 1.37 13.15
N ASP A 66 -20.41 0.18 12.93
CA ASP A 66 -19.64 -1.06 13.03
C ASP A 66 -18.88 -1.35 11.72
N PRO A 67 -17.53 -1.36 11.71
CA PRO A 67 -16.77 -1.70 10.51
C PRO A 67 -16.93 -3.15 10.07
N ALA A 68 -17.46 -4.05 10.91
CA ALA A 68 -17.75 -5.43 10.51
C ALA A 68 -19.00 -5.53 9.61
N ALA A 69 -19.91 -4.55 9.72
CA ALA A 69 -21.04 -4.39 8.81
C ALA A 69 -20.65 -3.69 7.49
N ASP A 70 -19.42 -3.18 7.40
CA ASP A 70 -18.85 -2.55 6.22
C ASP A 70 -17.84 -3.49 5.52
N LYS A 71 -17.67 -3.35 4.21
CA LYS A 71 -16.70 -4.13 3.43
C LYS A 71 -15.25 -3.76 3.77
N ILE A 72 -15.02 -2.66 4.49
CA ILE A 72 -13.67 -2.18 4.82
C ILE A 72 -12.82 -3.21 5.56
N THR A 73 -13.44 -4.06 6.38
CA THR A 73 -12.72 -5.12 7.09
C THR A 73 -12.17 -6.17 6.11
N GLN A 74 -12.93 -6.51 5.06
CA GLN A 74 -12.49 -7.40 4.00
C GLN A 74 -11.40 -6.75 3.14
N GLU A 75 -11.56 -5.46 2.81
CA GLU A 75 -10.55 -4.70 2.07
C GLU A 75 -9.22 -4.59 2.83
N LEU A 76 -9.26 -4.34 4.15
CA LEU A 76 -8.06 -4.36 4.99
C LEU A 76 -7.35 -5.71 4.98
N LEU A 77 -8.10 -6.82 5.01
CA LEU A 77 -7.53 -8.16 4.90
C LEU A 77 -6.90 -8.41 3.53
N ARG A 78 -7.58 -7.98 2.46
CA ARG A 78 -7.08 -8.08 1.09
C ARG A 78 -5.76 -7.34 0.91
N VAL A 79 -5.70 -6.08 1.35
CA VAL A 79 -4.48 -5.26 1.28
C VAL A 79 -3.36 -5.87 2.11
N LYS A 80 -3.64 -6.39 3.31
CA LYS A 80 -2.64 -7.11 4.12
C LYS A 80 -2.09 -8.33 3.39
N GLY A 81 -2.93 -9.08 2.68
CA GLY A 81 -2.51 -10.18 1.81
C GLY A 81 -1.50 -9.73 0.76
N HIS A 82 -1.81 -8.67 0.02
CA HIS A 82 -0.90 -8.12 -0.99
C HIS A 82 0.43 -7.62 -0.38
N MET A 83 0.38 -6.95 0.78
CA MET A 83 1.59 -6.52 1.48
C MET A 83 2.45 -7.73 1.90
N HIS A 84 1.83 -8.82 2.31
CA HIS A 84 2.54 -10.06 2.64
C HIS A 84 3.23 -10.66 1.41
N GLU A 85 2.52 -10.81 0.29
CA GLU A 85 3.08 -11.30 -0.98
C GLU A 85 4.27 -10.44 -1.45
N ILE A 86 4.13 -9.11 -1.39
CA ILE A 86 5.21 -8.16 -1.73
C ILE A 86 6.44 -8.41 -0.84
N ASN A 87 6.24 -8.62 0.45
CA ASN A 87 7.33 -8.87 1.39
C ASN A 87 8.01 -10.23 1.15
N GLU A 88 7.25 -11.26 0.80
CA GLU A 88 7.80 -12.57 0.43
C GLU A 88 8.66 -12.48 -0.84
N ILE A 89 8.21 -11.73 -1.85
CA ILE A 89 8.98 -11.47 -3.07
C ILE A 89 10.26 -10.71 -2.75
N LEU A 90 10.20 -9.71 -1.87
CA LEU A 90 11.38 -8.96 -1.42
C LEU A 90 12.38 -9.85 -0.67
N ALA A 91 11.89 -10.68 0.26
CA ALA A 91 12.71 -11.61 1.00
C ALA A 91 13.39 -12.60 0.05
N SER A 92 12.63 -13.19 -0.88
CA SER A 92 13.14 -14.11 -1.89
C SER A 92 14.20 -13.47 -2.78
N ARG A 93 14.00 -12.22 -3.23
CA ARG A 93 15.01 -11.46 -4.00
C ARG A 93 16.27 -11.16 -3.20
N LYS A 94 16.13 -10.89 -1.89
CA LYS A 94 17.27 -10.70 -0.99
C LYS A 94 18.07 -12.00 -0.81
N HIS A 95 17.38 -13.13 -0.66
CA HIS A 95 18.01 -14.46 -0.60
C HIS A 95 18.64 -14.89 -1.94
N LEU A 96 18.03 -14.54 -3.09
CA LEU A 96 18.57 -14.78 -4.43
C LEU A 96 19.74 -13.87 -4.80
N LYS A 97 19.82 -12.65 -4.24
CA LYS A 97 21.04 -11.82 -4.33
C LYS A 97 22.18 -12.38 -3.49
N HIS A 98 21.84 -13.05 -2.39
CA HIS A 98 22.81 -13.69 -1.51
C HIS A 98 23.29 -15.05 -2.05
N ASN A 99 22.45 -15.74 -2.83
CA ASN A 99 22.71 -17.06 -3.40
C ASN A 99 22.53 -17.01 -4.93
N VAL A 100 23.62 -17.10 -5.72
CA VAL A 100 23.65 -17.36 -7.19
C VAL A 100 23.45 -16.08 -8.06
N SER A 101 24.45 -15.47 -8.73
CA SER A 101 25.54 -15.99 -9.58
C SER A 101 25.17 -17.22 -10.41
N CYS A 102 24.01 -17.19 -11.09
CA CYS A 102 23.66 -17.97 -12.28
C CYS A 102 22.17 -17.79 -12.61
N ASP A 103 21.95 -17.56 -13.89
CA ASP A 103 20.69 -17.68 -14.63
C ASP A 103 19.61 -16.58 -14.45
N VAL A 104 19.85 -15.48 -15.16
CA VAL A 104 19.04 -14.24 -15.19
C VAL A 104 17.86 -14.34 -16.16
N ALA A 105 17.92 -15.22 -17.18
CA ALA A 105 16.92 -15.30 -18.24
C ALA A 105 15.62 -15.99 -17.78
N SER A 106 15.75 -17.14 -17.12
CA SER A 106 14.61 -17.93 -16.60
C SER A 106 13.83 -17.16 -15.51
N ARG A 107 14.53 -16.32 -14.73
CA ARG A 107 13.94 -15.49 -13.67
C ARG A 107 13.07 -14.35 -14.22
N ARG A 108 13.49 -13.72 -15.32
CA ARG A 108 12.72 -12.62 -15.96
C ARG A 108 11.37 -13.09 -16.52
N GLN A 109 11.29 -14.34 -16.96
CA GLN A 109 10.08 -14.90 -17.57
C GLN A 109 9.00 -15.24 -16.53
N LEU A 110 9.42 -15.74 -15.36
CA LEU A 110 8.54 -16.00 -14.22
C LEU A 110 7.99 -14.70 -13.61
N ASP A 111 8.85 -13.69 -13.44
CA ASP A 111 8.46 -12.37 -12.91
C ASP A 111 7.41 -11.70 -13.81
N ARG A 112 7.56 -11.80 -15.14
CA ARG A 112 6.61 -11.22 -16.10
C ARG A 112 5.26 -11.92 -16.09
N ALA A 113 5.25 -13.25 -15.91
CA ALA A 113 4.03 -14.05 -15.82
C ALA A 113 3.26 -13.80 -14.52
N ALA A 114 3.96 -13.62 -13.40
CA ALA A 114 3.35 -13.28 -12.11
C ALA A 114 2.74 -11.87 -12.14
N ALA A 115 3.47 -10.89 -12.65
CA ALA A 115 2.98 -9.51 -12.79
C ALA A 115 1.70 -9.43 -13.64
N GLY A 116 1.65 -10.14 -14.77
CA GLY A 116 0.46 -10.16 -15.62
C GLY A 116 -0.79 -10.77 -14.98
N ARG A 117 -0.63 -11.70 -14.02
CA ARG A 117 -1.76 -12.27 -13.28
C ARG A 117 -2.32 -11.28 -12.25
N ILE A 118 -1.44 -10.60 -11.52
CA ILE A 118 -1.83 -9.63 -10.49
C ILE A 118 -2.56 -8.44 -11.13
N ILE A 119 -2.06 -7.94 -12.26
CA ILE A 119 -2.69 -6.84 -13.01
C ILE A 119 -4.12 -7.22 -13.44
N ARG A 120 -4.31 -8.43 -13.95
CA ARG A 120 -5.63 -8.93 -14.37
C ARG A 120 -6.63 -9.16 -13.24
N SER A 121 -6.19 -9.21 -11.99
CA SER A 121 -7.08 -9.39 -10.83
C SER A 121 -7.40 -8.10 -10.09
N LEU A 122 -6.70 -7.01 -10.40
CA LEU A 122 -6.85 -5.70 -9.75
C LEU A 122 -7.68 -4.70 -10.57
N ILE A 123 -7.88 -4.98 -11.87
CA ILE A 123 -8.77 -4.28 -12.79
C ILE A 123 -10.02 -5.14 -12.96
#